data_AF-A0A6N8DH22-F1
#
_entry.id   AF-A0A6N8DH22-F1
#
_cell.length_a   1.000
_cell.length_b   1.000
_cell.length_c   1.000
_cell.angle_alpha   90.00
_cell.angle_beta   90.00
_cell.angle_gamma   90.00
#
_symmetry.space_group_name_H-M   'P 1'
#
loop_
_entity.id
_entity.type
_entity.pdbx_description
1 polymer ?
#
loop_
_entity_poly.entity_id
_entity_poly.type
_entity_poly.pdbx_seq_one_letter_code
_entity_poly.pdbx_strand_id
1 'polypeptide(L)'
;MDVVSTTANSAEVSVILRRQVPIRFEETARSWFGGLPQMPRGVRWPRALATGSALNFIAQVCCADLPEQLWAGRGPREGWLLLFVDKELEASSGPKDGFVQVLHIDELGPERRPPRKKGSDDGPVVIRRWPLDVVVQEVPARPPLPPEEKPWEWGWTPLPIKGEELYGASVDSEPLACWRIPEVRPQTWRDARQMIDNAFHDLARPGETLVEKRRAELDEIRANILRQGRDAAMSDSEWDELKAKLTSGVTKFWYKWRYQRAIEERSLETMLDAYVRSAAAQATIPPTILAELEPKLRNIGETPHRMGGPRDALQGYAEPDDGDLLFQIASDDAMGWMWADLGALFVFINPADLTVRRFARITAYLLGG
;
A
#
# COMPACT_ATOMS: atom_id res chain seq x y z
N MET A 1 35.06 -20.31 -39.37
CA MET A 1 35.17 -18.89 -38.93
C MET A 1 33.88 -18.59 -38.24
N ASP A 2 33.81 -18.93 -36.95
CA ASP A 2 32.62 -18.73 -36.14
C ASP A 2 32.66 -17.31 -35.59
N VAL A 3 31.72 -16.50 -36.01
CA VAL A 3 31.45 -15.19 -35.42
C VAL A 3 30.72 -15.46 -34.11
N VAL A 4 31.49 -15.58 -33.02
CA VAL A 4 30.94 -15.45 -31.68
C VAL A 4 30.44 -14.02 -31.55
N SER A 5 29.12 -13.86 -31.72
CA SER A 5 28.41 -12.62 -31.40
C SER A 5 28.49 -12.42 -29.89
N THR A 6 29.50 -11.69 -29.43
CA THR A 6 29.55 -11.08 -28.11
C THR A 6 28.45 -10.02 -28.02
N THR A 7 27.23 -10.45 -27.73
CA THR A 7 26.22 -9.56 -27.14
C THR A 7 26.78 -9.12 -25.80
N ALA A 8 27.22 -7.87 -25.73
CA ALA A 8 27.52 -7.19 -24.49
C ALA A 8 26.32 -7.37 -23.55
N ASN A 9 26.54 -8.07 -22.44
CA ASN A 9 25.53 -8.35 -21.42
C ASN A 9 25.21 -7.01 -20.75
N SER A 10 24.23 -6.26 -21.27
CA SER A 10 23.74 -5.06 -20.59
C SER A 10 23.14 -5.52 -19.27
N ALA A 11 23.69 -5.07 -18.15
CA ALA A 11 23.14 -5.38 -16.84
C ALA A 11 21.64 -5.05 -16.84
N GLU A 12 20.82 -6.03 -16.46
CA GLU A 12 19.39 -5.82 -16.28
C GLU A 12 19.20 -4.83 -15.13
N VAL A 13 18.17 -3.98 -15.20
CA VAL A 13 17.86 -3.02 -14.14
C VAL A 13 16.45 -3.26 -13.63
N SER A 14 16.29 -3.13 -12.32
CA SER A 14 14.99 -3.00 -11.66
C SER A 14 14.88 -1.60 -11.04
N VAL A 15 13.66 -1.21 -10.74
CA VAL A 15 13.34 0.01 -10.02
C VAL A 15 12.62 -0.35 -8.74
N ILE A 16 13.13 0.12 -7.61
CA ILE A 16 12.42 0.11 -6.34
C ILE A 16 11.58 1.39 -6.24
N LEU A 17 10.31 1.22 -5.94
CA LEU A 17 9.38 2.31 -5.66
C LEU A 17 9.42 2.62 -4.16
N ARG A 18 10.35 3.49 -3.77
CA ARG A 18 10.63 3.80 -2.36
C ARG A 18 9.66 4.87 -1.84
N ARG A 19 8.94 4.57 -0.76
CA ARG A 19 8.15 5.57 -0.02
C ARG A 19 9.04 6.72 0.48
N GLN A 20 8.60 7.97 0.35
CA GLN A 20 9.34 9.10 0.92
C GLN A 20 9.20 9.13 2.46
N VAL A 21 10.32 9.06 3.18
CA VAL A 21 10.39 9.13 4.65
C VAL A 21 11.68 9.87 5.09
N PRO A 22 11.60 11.16 5.49
CA PRO A 22 10.40 11.99 5.62
C PRO A 22 9.76 12.39 4.28
N ILE A 23 8.50 12.82 4.32
CA ILE A 23 7.80 13.37 3.15
C ILE A 23 8.28 14.79 2.87
N ARG A 24 8.60 15.07 1.60
CA ARG A 24 9.06 16.38 1.12
C ARG A 24 7.87 17.16 0.55
N PHE A 25 7.17 17.90 1.41
CA PHE A 25 5.92 18.61 1.07
C PHE A 25 6.11 19.81 0.13
N GLU A 26 7.32 20.33 0.06
CA GLU A 26 7.74 21.38 -0.85
C GLU A 26 7.92 20.89 -2.29
N GLU A 27 8.05 19.58 -2.49
CA GLU A 27 8.17 18.95 -3.81
C GLU A 27 6.80 18.49 -4.31
N THR A 28 6.52 18.76 -5.60
CA THR A 28 5.33 18.18 -6.23
C THR A 28 5.62 16.74 -6.63
N ALA A 29 5.07 15.78 -5.88
CA ALA A 29 5.21 14.36 -6.17
C ALA A 29 4.63 13.98 -7.54
N ARG A 30 5.48 13.46 -8.43
CA ARG A 30 5.10 12.98 -9.77
C ARG A 30 4.67 11.51 -9.80
N SER A 31 5.08 10.76 -8.79
CA SER A 31 4.75 9.35 -8.55
C SER A 31 4.28 9.16 -7.12
N TRP A 32 3.25 8.34 -6.89
CA TRP A 32 2.71 8.08 -5.56
C TRP A 32 1.95 6.75 -5.48
N PHE A 33 1.83 6.22 -4.26
CA PHE A 33 0.88 5.18 -3.91
C PHE A 33 -0.40 5.75 -3.28
N GLY A 34 -1.50 5.02 -3.43
CA GLY A 34 -2.81 5.34 -2.85
C GLY A 34 -3.32 6.74 -3.20
N GLY A 35 -4.26 7.27 -2.44
CA GLY A 35 -4.89 8.56 -2.71
C GLY A 35 -5.82 8.53 -3.92
N LEU A 36 -5.84 9.63 -4.69
CA LEU A 36 -6.64 9.75 -5.90
C LEU A 36 -5.73 9.78 -7.14
N PRO A 37 -6.10 9.07 -8.22
CA PRO A 37 -5.40 9.20 -9.49
C PRO A 37 -5.68 10.54 -10.14
N GLN A 38 -4.66 11.11 -10.79
CA GLN A 38 -4.84 12.24 -11.71
C GLN A 38 -5.07 11.68 -13.11
N MET A 39 -6.33 11.70 -13.56
CA MET A 39 -6.73 11.01 -14.79
C MET A 39 -7.65 11.90 -15.63
N PRO A 40 -7.42 12.03 -16.95
CA PRO A 40 -8.26 12.83 -17.84
C PRO A 40 -9.74 12.42 -17.76
N ARG A 41 -10.64 13.40 -17.93
CA ARG A 41 -12.09 13.18 -17.85
C ARG A 41 -12.61 12.15 -18.87
N GLY A 42 -11.95 12.06 -20.03
CA GLY A 42 -12.31 11.13 -21.10
C GLY A 42 -11.92 9.67 -20.83
N VAL A 43 -10.94 9.42 -19.95
CA VAL A 43 -10.51 8.07 -19.61
C VAL A 43 -11.54 7.44 -18.68
N ARG A 44 -12.02 6.23 -18.99
CA ARG A 44 -13.01 5.54 -18.15
C ARG A 44 -12.33 4.99 -16.89
N TRP A 45 -13.07 4.97 -15.78
CA TRP A 45 -12.57 4.35 -14.54
C TRP A 45 -12.49 2.82 -14.74
N PRO A 46 -11.36 2.17 -14.43
CA PRO A 46 -11.20 0.72 -14.53
C PRO A 46 -12.22 -0.05 -13.70
N ARG A 47 -12.78 -1.11 -14.30
CA ARG A 47 -13.80 -1.95 -13.67
C ARG A 47 -13.46 -3.41 -13.81
N ALA A 48 -13.68 -4.19 -12.77
CA ALA A 48 -13.47 -5.63 -12.83
C ALA A 48 -14.32 -6.27 -13.91
N LEU A 49 -13.73 -7.19 -14.66
CA LEU A 49 -14.41 -7.83 -15.79
C LEU A 49 -15.55 -8.73 -15.31
N ALA A 50 -15.37 -9.42 -14.19
CA ALA A 50 -16.36 -10.36 -13.66
C ALA A 50 -17.57 -9.67 -13.00
N THR A 51 -17.32 -8.64 -12.18
CA THR A 51 -18.36 -8.03 -11.33
C THR A 51 -18.85 -6.67 -11.86
N GLY A 52 -18.08 -6.01 -12.73
CA GLY A 52 -18.30 -4.62 -13.14
C GLY A 52 -18.02 -3.60 -12.02
N SER A 53 -17.55 -4.05 -10.85
CA SER A 53 -17.19 -3.19 -9.74
C SER A 53 -16.04 -2.26 -10.10
N ALA A 54 -16.04 -1.06 -9.54
CA ALA A 54 -14.93 -0.12 -9.74
C ALA A 54 -13.70 -0.65 -9.02
N LEU A 55 -12.56 -0.67 -9.71
CA LEU A 55 -11.29 -1.09 -9.09
C LEU A 55 -10.75 0.00 -8.15
N ASN A 56 -10.00 -0.41 -7.14
CA ASN A 56 -9.25 0.48 -6.25
C ASN A 56 -8.00 0.98 -6.94
N PHE A 57 -7.66 2.24 -6.71
CA PHE A 57 -6.43 2.81 -7.22
C PHE A 57 -5.27 2.49 -6.26
N ILE A 58 -4.17 1.98 -6.79
CA ILE A 58 -3.00 1.53 -6.01
C ILE A 58 -1.80 2.45 -6.21
N ALA A 59 -1.46 2.77 -7.47
CA ALA A 59 -0.23 3.51 -7.77
C ALA A 59 -0.39 4.36 -9.03
N GLN A 60 0.28 5.51 -9.05
CA GLN A 60 0.56 6.29 -10.26
C GLN A 60 2.06 6.58 -10.33
N VAL A 61 2.70 6.20 -11.44
CA VAL A 61 4.14 6.34 -11.64
C VAL A 61 4.42 7.14 -12.91
N CYS A 62 5.23 8.19 -12.80
CA CYS A 62 5.69 8.98 -13.93
C CYS A 62 6.76 8.22 -14.73
N CYS A 63 6.47 7.96 -15.99
CA CYS A 63 7.34 7.18 -16.87
C CYS A 63 8.67 7.87 -17.20
N ALA A 64 8.71 9.20 -17.13
CA ALA A 64 9.90 10.01 -17.37
C ALA A 64 10.96 9.87 -16.27
N ASP A 65 10.59 9.30 -15.12
CA ASP A 65 11.49 9.11 -13.98
C ASP A 65 12.16 7.74 -13.98
N LEU A 66 11.69 6.84 -14.85
CA LEU A 66 12.21 5.50 -14.98
C LEU A 66 13.47 5.50 -15.85
N PRO A 67 14.49 4.69 -15.52
CA PRO A 67 15.72 4.64 -16.30
C PRO A 67 15.47 4.06 -17.69
N GLU A 68 16.23 4.53 -18.67
CA GLU A 68 16.10 4.11 -20.08
C GLU A 68 16.22 2.59 -20.25
N GLN A 69 17.09 1.96 -19.45
CA GLN A 69 17.39 0.53 -19.51
C GLN A 69 16.26 -0.36 -18.97
N LEU A 70 15.29 0.20 -18.24
CA LEU A 70 14.20 -0.57 -17.65
C LEU A 70 13.41 -1.32 -18.73
N TRP A 71 13.13 -2.60 -18.49
CA TRP A 71 12.51 -3.52 -19.46
C TRP A 71 13.26 -3.57 -20.80
N ALA A 72 14.59 -3.50 -20.75
CA ALA A 72 15.47 -3.41 -21.91
C ALA A 72 15.04 -2.31 -22.91
N GLY A 73 14.56 -1.18 -22.40
CA GLY A 73 14.17 -0.02 -23.20
C GLY A 73 12.80 -0.11 -23.88
N ARG A 74 12.00 -1.15 -23.62
CA ARG A 74 10.69 -1.34 -24.29
C ARG A 74 9.56 -0.44 -23.76
N GLY A 75 9.61 -0.06 -22.49
CA GLY A 75 8.49 0.63 -21.85
C GLY A 75 8.39 2.13 -22.16
N PRO A 76 7.26 2.75 -21.79
CA PRO A 76 7.05 4.19 -22.01
C PRO A 76 8.03 5.03 -21.19
N ARG A 77 8.54 6.11 -21.78
CA ARG A 77 9.36 7.14 -21.10
C ARG A 77 8.64 8.48 -20.92
N GLU A 78 7.38 8.51 -21.31
CA GLU A 78 6.50 9.67 -21.19
C GLU A 78 5.15 9.21 -20.65
N GLY A 79 4.39 10.16 -20.10
CA GLY A 79 3.11 9.87 -19.47
C GLY A 79 3.23 9.21 -18.10
N TRP A 80 2.15 8.55 -17.68
CA TRP A 80 2.01 7.91 -16.38
C TRP A 80 1.41 6.52 -16.49
N LEU A 81 1.92 5.59 -15.69
CA LEU A 81 1.31 4.27 -15.47
C LEU A 81 0.46 4.30 -14.21
N LEU A 82 -0.80 3.90 -14.31
CA LEU A 82 -1.73 3.83 -13.19
C LEU A 82 -2.14 2.37 -12.97
N LEU A 83 -1.98 1.88 -11.74
CA LEU A 83 -2.35 0.53 -11.33
C LEU A 83 -3.67 0.54 -10.55
N PHE A 84 -4.57 -0.35 -10.93
CA PHE A 84 -5.86 -0.56 -10.29
C PHE A 84 -6.10 -2.03 -9.96
N VAL A 85 -6.68 -2.30 -8.78
CA VAL A 85 -6.87 -3.64 -8.23
C VAL A 85 -8.24 -3.79 -7.57
N ASP A 86 -8.90 -4.93 -7.76
CA ASP A 86 -10.19 -5.24 -7.13
C ASP A 86 -10.00 -5.60 -5.64
N LYS A 87 -10.98 -5.27 -4.81
CA LYS A 87 -11.01 -5.66 -3.38
C LYS A 87 -11.19 -7.17 -3.18
N GLU A 88 -11.79 -7.86 -4.14
CA GLU A 88 -12.03 -9.31 -4.10
C GLU A 88 -10.86 -10.11 -4.70
N LEU A 89 -9.73 -9.45 -4.97
CA LEU A 89 -8.54 -10.09 -5.53
C LEU A 89 -8.14 -11.35 -4.73
N GLU A 90 -8.18 -11.29 -3.41
CA GLU A 90 -7.75 -12.39 -2.53
C GLU A 90 -8.71 -13.59 -2.54
N ALA A 91 -10.00 -13.35 -2.75
CA ALA A 91 -11.03 -14.40 -2.70
C ALA A 91 -11.05 -15.28 -3.96
N SER A 92 -10.41 -14.86 -5.06
CA SER A 92 -10.36 -15.63 -6.30
C SER A 92 -9.23 -16.67 -6.28
N SER A 93 -9.43 -17.85 -6.87
CA SER A 93 -8.36 -18.83 -7.09
C SER A 93 -7.81 -18.71 -8.52
N GLY A 94 -6.50 -18.84 -8.71
CA GLY A 94 -5.85 -18.81 -10.04
C GLY A 94 -5.43 -17.41 -10.53
N PRO A 95 -5.11 -17.26 -11.84
CA PRO A 95 -4.70 -15.98 -12.44
C PRO A 95 -5.72 -14.87 -12.21
N LYS A 96 -5.24 -13.66 -11.94
CA LYS A 96 -6.06 -12.51 -11.52
C LYS A 96 -6.56 -11.65 -12.68
N ASP A 97 -6.75 -12.28 -13.84
CA ASP A 97 -7.17 -11.63 -15.06
C ASP A 97 -8.50 -10.91 -14.84
N GLY A 98 -8.53 -9.62 -15.15
CA GLY A 98 -9.72 -8.79 -14.97
C GLY A 98 -9.97 -8.29 -13.54
N PHE A 99 -9.16 -8.69 -12.54
CA PHE A 99 -9.14 -8.08 -11.19
C PHE A 99 -8.07 -7.00 -11.08
N VAL A 100 -7.09 -7.00 -11.98
CA VAL A 100 -6.02 -6.00 -12.07
C VAL A 100 -6.07 -5.33 -13.42
N GLN A 101 -5.90 -4.01 -13.46
CA GLN A 101 -5.76 -3.25 -14.70
C GLN A 101 -4.67 -2.20 -14.57
N VAL A 102 -3.88 -2.05 -15.63
CA VAL A 102 -2.91 -0.98 -15.77
C VAL A 102 -3.34 -0.06 -16.91
N LEU A 103 -3.31 1.24 -16.66
CA LEU A 103 -3.53 2.26 -17.68
C LEU A 103 -2.23 3.02 -17.93
N HIS A 104 -1.97 3.35 -19.19
CA HIS A 104 -0.99 4.37 -19.57
C HIS A 104 -1.75 5.61 -20.05
N ILE A 105 -1.44 6.77 -19.48
CA ILE A 105 -2.02 8.05 -19.86
C ILE A 105 -0.90 9.01 -20.27
N ASP A 106 -1.10 9.74 -21.37
CA ASP A 106 -0.10 10.69 -21.87
C ASP A 106 -0.23 12.08 -21.22
N GLU A 107 -1.40 12.39 -20.64
CA GLU A 107 -1.70 13.68 -20.02
C GLU A 107 -2.36 13.49 -18.65
N LEU A 108 -2.02 14.37 -17.70
CA LEU A 108 -2.67 14.44 -16.40
C LEU A 108 -4.04 15.12 -16.51
N GLY A 109 -4.99 14.60 -15.75
CA GLY A 109 -6.29 15.24 -15.55
C GLY A 109 -6.48 15.72 -14.11
N PRO A 110 -7.70 16.17 -13.76
CA PRO A 110 -8.04 16.44 -12.38
C PRO A 110 -7.95 15.15 -11.54
N GLU A 111 -7.76 15.29 -10.23
CA GLU A 111 -7.91 14.15 -9.32
C GLU A 111 -9.34 13.60 -9.39
N ARG A 112 -9.46 12.28 -9.51
CA ARG A 112 -10.75 11.63 -9.69
C ARG A 112 -11.08 10.72 -8.52
N ARG A 113 -12.25 10.95 -7.93
CA ARG A 113 -12.83 10.05 -6.94
C ARG A 113 -13.35 8.77 -7.61
N PRO A 114 -13.25 7.63 -6.93
CA PRO A 114 -13.83 6.40 -7.44
C PRO A 114 -15.36 6.53 -7.59
N PRO A 115 -15.95 5.97 -8.64
CA PRO A 115 -17.39 6.01 -8.84
C PRO A 115 -18.09 5.15 -7.76
N ARG A 116 -18.98 5.78 -6.98
CA ARG A 116 -19.81 5.10 -5.98
C ARG A 116 -20.93 4.29 -6.65
N LYS A 117 -21.25 3.12 -6.09
CA LYS A 117 -22.47 2.39 -6.43
C LYS A 117 -23.65 3.12 -5.76
N LYS A 118 -24.72 3.41 -6.51
CA LYS A 118 -25.92 4.09 -5.95
C LYS A 118 -26.52 3.20 -4.85
N GLY A 119 -26.65 3.74 -3.63
CA GLY A 119 -27.33 3.07 -2.52
C GLY A 119 -26.48 2.11 -1.68
N SER A 120 -25.15 2.07 -1.86
CA SER A 120 -24.25 1.33 -0.94
C SER A 120 -23.10 2.21 -0.48
N ASP A 121 -22.68 2.05 0.78
CA ASP A 121 -21.42 2.60 1.30
C ASP A 121 -20.19 1.82 0.78
N ASP A 122 -20.42 0.66 0.14
CA ASP A 122 -19.42 -0.11 -0.62
C ASP A 122 -18.95 0.63 -1.88
N GLY A 123 -17.88 1.42 -1.75
CA GLY A 123 -17.12 1.99 -2.86
C GLY A 123 -15.62 1.70 -2.69
N PRO A 124 -14.80 1.92 -3.74
CA PRO A 124 -13.36 1.77 -3.62
C PRO A 124 -12.80 2.62 -2.47
N VAL A 125 -11.92 2.01 -1.67
CA VAL A 125 -11.32 2.66 -0.51
C VAL A 125 -10.24 3.61 -1.00
N VAL A 126 -10.32 4.87 -0.56
CA VAL A 126 -9.25 5.84 -0.80
C VAL A 126 -8.22 5.65 0.29
N ILE A 127 -7.12 4.99 -0.07
CA ILE A 127 -5.96 4.80 0.79
C ILE A 127 -5.17 6.12 0.84
N ARG A 128 -4.30 6.30 1.83
CA ARG A 128 -3.40 7.45 1.96
C ARG A 128 -2.58 7.67 0.68
N ARG A 129 -2.36 8.94 0.31
CA ARG A 129 -1.41 9.28 -0.76
C ARG A 129 0.00 9.29 -0.20
N TRP A 130 0.89 8.46 -0.72
CA TRP A 130 2.29 8.42 -0.31
C TRP A 130 3.22 8.73 -1.50
N PRO A 131 3.97 9.85 -1.47
CA PRO A 131 4.96 10.18 -2.50
C PRO A 131 6.07 9.14 -2.65
N LEU A 132 6.53 8.92 -3.88
CA LEU A 132 7.55 7.90 -4.18
C LEU A 132 8.80 8.51 -4.79
N ASP A 133 9.93 7.90 -4.42
CA ASP A 133 11.21 8.05 -5.10
C ASP A 133 11.49 6.79 -5.94
N VAL A 134 12.02 7.01 -7.14
CA VAL A 134 12.49 5.95 -8.03
C VAL A 134 13.94 5.66 -7.68
N VAL A 135 14.22 4.45 -7.16
CA VAL A 135 15.58 4.00 -6.88
C VAL A 135 15.95 2.90 -7.85
N VAL A 136 16.98 3.14 -8.66
CA VAL A 136 17.48 2.16 -9.63
C VAL A 136 18.31 1.11 -8.89
N GLN A 137 18.04 -0.16 -9.16
CA GLN A 137 18.82 -1.29 -8.67
C GLN A 137 19.39 -2.04 -9.89
N GLU A 138 20.70 -2.24 -9.88
CA GLU A 138 21.34 -3.13 -10.84
C GLU A 138 21.02 -4.58 -10.48
N VAL A 139 20.53 -5.34 -11.46
CA VAL A 139 20.21 -6.75 -11.32
C VAL A 139 21.44 -7.55 -11.79
N PRO A 140 22.11 -8.29 -10.89
CA PRO A 140 23.23 -9.13 -11.30
C PRO A 140 22.76 -10.22 -12.25
N ALA A 141 23.66 -10.73 -13.09
CA ALA A 141 23.31 -11.84 -13.98
C ALA A 141 22.82 -13.04 -13.15
N ARG A 142 21.68 -13.61 -13.56
CA ARG A 142 21.14 -14.82 -12.93
C ARG A 142 22.22 -15.91 -12.96
N PRO A 143 22.54 -16.56 -11.83
CA PRO A 143 23.49 -17.66 -11.81
C PRO A 143 23.03 -18.81 -12.74
N PRO A 144 23.91 -19.72 -13.15
CA PRO A 144 23.45 -20.99 -13.69
C PRO A 144 22.70 -21.77 -12.59
N LEU A 145 21.68 -22.53 -13.00
CA LEU A 145 20.98 -23.46 -12.12
C LEU A 145 21.98 -24.40 -11.45
N PRO A 146 21.97 -24.55 -10.11
CA PRO A 146 22.82 -25.52 -9.43
C PRO A 146 22.58 -26.94 -9.96
N PRO A 147 23.62 -27.78 -10.16
CA PRO A 147 23.48 -29.10 -10.79
C PRO A 147 22.51 -30.07 -10.09
N GLU A 148 22.27 -29.86 -8.79
CA GLU A 148 21.46 -30.73 -7.93
C GLU A 148 20.04 -30.22 -7.70
N GLU A 149 19.74 -29.01 -8.16
CA GLU A 149 18.42 -28.39 -8.01
C GLU A 149 17.61 -28.55 -9.28
N LYS A 150 16.34 -28.90 -9.14
CA LYS A 150 15.44 -28.91 -10.29
C LYS A 150 15.12 -27.47 -10.69
N PRO A 151 14.95 -27.17 -11.99
CA PRO A 151 14.62 -25.82 -12.46
C PRO A 151 13.40 -25.19 -11.77
N TRP A 152 12.43 -26.02 -11.38
CA TRP A 152 11.20 -25.62 -10.68
C TRP A 152 11.33 -25.55 -9.15
N GLU A 153 12.50 -25.81 -8.58
CA GLU A 153 12.79 -25.66 -7.14
C GLU A 153 13.73 -24.44 -6.89
N TRP A 154 14.27 -23.83 -7.96
CA TRP A 154 15.24 -22.75 -7.87
C TRP A 154 14.62 -21.37 -8.19
N GLY A 155 14.09 -20.72 -7.15
CA GLY A 155 13.70 -19.31 -7.18
C GLY A 155 14.90 -18.41 -6.95
N TRP A 156 15.47 -17.83 -8.00
CA TRP A 156 16.51 -16.82 -7.87
C TRP A 156 15.91 -15.42 -7.89
N THR A 157 16.23 -14.61 -6.88
CA THR A 157 15.99 -13.16 -6.85
C THR A 157 17.28 -12.44 -6.42
N PRO A 158 17.55 -11.22 -6.90
CA PRO A 158 18.60 -10.37 -6.36
C PRO A 158 18.45 -10.25 -4.84
N LEU A 159 19.58 -10.17 -4.13
CA LEU A 159 19.54 -9.93 -2.70
C LEU A 159 18.79 -8.61 -2.44
N PRO A 160 17.87 -8.59 -1.45
CA PRO A 160 17.16 -7.38 -1.12
C PRO A 160 18.14 -6.30 -0.66
N ILE A 161 17.93 -5.07 -1.11
CA ILE A 161 18.68 -3.91 -0.59
C ILE A 161 18.23 -3.71 0.85
N LYS A 162 19.19 -3.62 1.78
CA LYS A 162 18.87 -3.36 3.18
C LYS A 162 18.16 -2.02 3.30
N GLY A 163 17.18 -1.94 4.22
CA GLY A 163 16.43 -0.70 4.44
C GLY A 163 17.35 0.49 4.73
N GLU A 164 18.42 0.28 5.52
CA GLU A 164 19.36 1.34 5.87
C GLU A 164 20.15 1.85 4.66
N GLU A 165 20.49 0.96 3.73
CA GLU A 165 21.15 1.32 2.48
C GLU A 165 20.16 2.06 1.56
N LEU A 166 18.94 1.54 1.43
CA LEU A 166 17.91 2.10 0.58
C LEU A 166 17.49 3.52 1.01
N TYR A 167 17.43 3.78 2.32
CA TYR A 167 17.01 5.07 2.86
C TYR A 167 18.17 5.97 3.32
N GLY A 168 19.39 5.45 3.45
CA GLY A 168 20.53 6.18 4.03
C GLY A 168 20.30 6.60 5.48
N ALA A 169 19.42 5.89 6.21
CA ALA A 169 18.96 6.24 7.55
C ALA A 169 18.60 4.97 8.34
N SER A 170 18.46 5.08 9.66
CA SER A 170 18.08 3.94 10.50
C SER A 170 16.70 3.40 10.12
N VAL A 171 16.59 2.08 10.05
CA VAL A 171 15.34 1.34 9.88
C VAL A 171 15.09 0.50 11.11
N ASP A 172 13.83 0.42 11.52
CA ASP A 172 13.40 -0.47 12.59
C ASP A 172 12.70 -1.68 11.96
N SER A 173 13.28 -2.86 12.18
CA SER A 173 12.78 -4.12 11.62
C SER A 173 11.46 -4.60 12.25
N GLU A 174 11.05 -4.04 13.39
CA GLU A 174 9.77 -4.40 14.01
C GLU A 174 8.60 -3.92 13.12
N PRO A 175 7.66 -4.80 12.75
CA PRO A 175 6.49 -4.44 11.95
C PRO A 175 5.70 -3.29 12.59
N LEU A 176 5.22 -2.36 11.75
CA LEU A 176 4.44 -1.22 12.22
C LEU A 176 3.13 -1.69 12.88
N ALA A 177 2.54 -2.79 12.41
CA ALA A 177 1.36 -3.41 13.01
C ALA A 177 1.58 -3.90 14.46
N CYS A 178 2.81 -4.17 14.86
CA CYS A 178 3.16 -4.59 16.22
C CYS A 178 3.49 -3.41 17.14
N TRP A 179 3.74 -2.22 16.59
CA TRP A 179 4.11 -1.05 17.36
C TRP A 179 2.95 -0.57 18.24
N ARG A 180 3.13 -0.70 19.54
CA ARG A 180 2.17 -0.21 20.53
C ARG A 180 2.48 1.25 20.77
N ILE A 181 1.65 2.14 20.21
CA ILE A 181 1.86 3.57 20.42
C ILE A 181 1.28 3.98 21.79
N PRO A 182 2.10 4.36 22.77
CA PRO A 182 1.58 4.71 24.09
C PRO A 182 0.78 6.04 24.06
N GLU A 183 1.09 6.96 23.14
CA GLU A 183 0.78 8.40 23.31
C GLU A 183 -0.07 9.04 22.18
N VAL A 184 -0.48 8.28 21.15
CA VAL A 184 -1.21 8.88 20.04
C VAL A 184 -2.69 8.95 20.33
N ARG A 185 -3.16 10.19 20.29
CA ARG A 185 -4.54 10.57 20.52
C ARG A 185 -5.08 11.36 19.34
N PRO A 186 -6.41 11.34 19.14
CA PRO A 186 -7.03 12.27 18.21
C PRO A 186 -6.70 13.72 18.61
N GLN A 187 -6.43 14.57 17.62
CA GLN A 187 -6.10 15.98 17.86
C GLN A 187 -7.36 16.83 17.90
N THR A 188 -8.39 16.43 17.17
CA THR A 188 -9.71 17.09 17.16
C THR A 188 -10.83 16.13 17.56
N TRP A 189 -11.96 16.68 17.99
CA TRP A 189 -13.17 15.90 18.24
C TRP A 189 -13.72 15.22 16.98
N ARG A 190 -13.44 15.76 15.79
CA ARG A 190 -13.72 15.11 14.51
C ARG A 190 -12.92 13.82 14.35
N ASP A 191 -11.63 13.84 14.65
CA ASP A 191 -10.76 12.66 14.55
C ASP A 191 -11.17 11.61 15.58
N ALA A 192 -11.47 12.04 16.82
CA ALA A 192 -11.96 11.17 17.88
C ALA A 192 -13.25 10.46 17.48
N ARG A 193 -14.19 11.19 16.88
CA ARG A 193 -15.44 10.63 16.36
C ARG A 193 -15.20 9.62 15.25
N GLN A 194 -14.37 9.94 14.26
CA GLN A 194 -14.11 9.05 13.13
C GLN A 194 -13.46 7.74 13.59
N MET A 195 -12.49 7.85 14.51
CA MET A 195 -11.78 6.73 15.10
C MET A 195 -12.75 5.78 15.83
N ILE A 196 -13.66 6.34 16.63
CA ILE A 196 -14.67 5.62 17.42
C ILE A 196 -15.75 4.98 16.52
N ASP A 197 -16.31 5.74 15.57
CA ASP A 197 -17.33 5.24 14.64
C ASP A 197 -16.78 4.05 13.81
N ASN A 198 -15.51 4.10 13.39
CA ASN A 198 -14.87 3.02 12.63
C ASN A 198 -14.54 1.81 13.50
N ALA A 199 -13.99 2.01 14.71
CA ALA A 199 -13.70 0.90 15.64
C ALA A 199 -14.97 0.10 15.97
N PHE A 200 -16.14 0.75 16.02
CA PHE A 200 -17.42 0.08 16.28
C PHE A 200 -17.99 -0.64 15.07
N HIS A 201 -17.79 -0.12 13.86
CA HIS A 201 -18.20 -0.79 12.65
C HIS A 201 -17.56 -2.19 12.54
N ASP A 202 -16.27 -2.30 12.84
CA ASP A 202 -15.53 -3.58 12.72
C ASP A 202 -15.86 -4.60 13.81
N LEU A 203 -16.35 -4.12 14.96
CA LEU A 203 -16.75 -4.96 16.08
C LEU A 203 -18.21 -5.44 15.97
N ALA A 204 -19.03 -4.82 15.12
CA ALA A 204 -20.42 -5.19 14.91
C ALA A 204 -20.55 -6.36 13.90
N ARG A 205 -20.34 -7.60 14.36
CA ARG A 205 -20.84 -8.77 13.61
C ARG A 205 -22.34 -8.97 13.87
N PRO A 206 -23.17 -9.24 12.85
CA PRO A 206 -24.59 -9.51 13.06
C PRO A 206 -24.80 -10.74 13.98
N GLY A 207 -25.59 -10.60 15.04
CA GLY A 207 -26.13 -11.74 15.79
C GLY A 207 -25.70 -11.96 17.26
N GLU A 208 -24.88 -11.09 17.87
CA GLU A 208 -24.45 -11.27 19.27
C GLU A 208 -25.18 -10.34 20.27
N THR A 209 -25.83 -10.92 21.29
CA THR A 209 -26.62 -10.22 22.34
C THR A 209 -25.79 -9.33 23.28
N LEU A 210 -24.47 -9.53 23.37
CA LEU A 210 -23.56 -8.66 24.15
C LEU A 210 -23.39 -7.27 23.52
N VAL A 211 -23.69 -7.13 22.22
CA VAL A 211 -23.61 -5.88 21.46
C VAL A 211 -24.65 -4.86 21.92
N GLU A 212 -25.82 -5.29 22.38
CA GLU A 212 -26.95 -4.38 22.67
C GLU A 212 -26.74 -3.55 23.95
N LYS A 213 -26.18 -4.15 25.01
CA LYS A 213 -25.93 -3.45 26.29
C LYS A 213 -24.75 -2.47 26.17
N ARG A 214 -23.69 -2.85 25.44
CA ARG A 214 -22.56 -1.97 25.13
C ARG A 214 -22.98 -0.87 24.15
N ARG A 215 -23.84 -1.15 23.16
CA ARG A 215 -24.35 -0.17 22.20
C ARG A 215 -24.97 1.05 22.86
N ALA A 216 -25.72 0.90 23.95
CA ALA A 216 -26.27 2.03 24.70
C ALA A 216 -25.19 2.92 25.35
N GLU A 217 -24.18 2.31 25.99
CA GLU A 217 -23.03 3.05 26.56
C GLU A 217 -22.22 3.75 25.46
N LEU A 218 -22.10 3.12 24.30
CA LEU A 218 -21.38 3.66 23.15
C LEU A 218 -22.15 4.77 22.44
N ASP A 219 -23.48 4.66 22.34
CA ASP A 219 -24.36 5.72 21.84
C ASP A 219 -24.31 6.95 22.75
N GLU A 220 -24.16 6.74 24.07
CA GLU A 220 -23.95 7.82 25.03
C GLU A 220 -22.59 8.51 24.84
N ILE A 221 -21.51 7.74 24.67
CA ILE A 221 -20.18 8.28 24.34
C ILE A 221 -20.23 9.06 23.02
N ARG A 222 -20.90 8.52 22.00
CA ARG A 222 -21.09 9.17 20.70
C ARG A 222 -21.89 10.46 20.83
N ALA A 223 -22.97 10.45 21.61
CA ALA A 223 -23.77 11.63 21.89
C ALA A 223 -22.96 12.70 22.63
N ASN A 224 -22.03 12.31 23.50
CA ASN A 224 -21.14 13.25 24.18
C ASN A 224 -20.14 13.89 23.20
N ILE A 225 -19.52 13.10 22.31
CA ILE A 225 -18.64 13.60 21.25
C ILE A 225 -19.38 14.54 20.29
N LEU A 226 -20.64 14.23 19.97
CA LEU A 226 -21.49 15.06 19.11
C LEU A 226 -21.82 16.43 19.69
N ARG A 227 -21.74 16.60 21.02
CA ARG A 227 -21.94 17.89 21.70
C ARG A 227 -20.70 18.78 21.64
N GLN A 228 -19.53 18.22 21.31
CA GLN A 228 -18.28 18.96 21.21
C GLN A 228 -18.18 19.69 19.87
N GLY A 229 -17.49 20.84 19.86
CA GLY A 229 -17.19 21.55 18.61
C GLY A 229 -16.30 20.68 17.72
N ARG A 230 -16.75 20.38 16.49
CA ARG A 230 -16.07 19.39 15.61
C ARG A 230 -14.58 19.69 15.38
N ASP A 231 -14.23 20.97 15.33
CA ASP A 231 -12.87 21.43 15.01
C ASP A 231 -12.15 21.97 16.25
N ALA A 232 -12.75 21.82 17.44
CA ALA A 232 -12.07 22.14 18.67
C ALA A 232 -10.95 21.12 18.92
N ALA A 233 -9.81 21.63 19.38
CA ALA A 233 -8.70 20.81 19.84
C ALA A 233 -9.16 19.97 21.06
N MET A 234 -8.83 18.69 21.06
CA MET A 234 -9.02 17.83 22.22
C MET A 234 -7.77 17.93 23.12
N SER A 235 -7.93 17.89 24.44
CA SER A 235 -6.81 17.85 25.39
C SER A 235 -6.36 16.43 25.73
N ASP A 236 -5.19 16.29 26.36
CA ASP A 236 -4.68 14.99 26.85
C ASP A 236 -5.64 14.38 27.88
N SER A 237 -6.15 15.21 28.82
CA SER A 237 -7.06 14.76 29.86
C SER A 237 -8.42 14.31 29.30
N GLU A 238 -8.93 15.03 28.29
CA GLU A 238 -10.17 14.65 27.60
C GLU A 238 -10.01 13.31 26.87
N TRP A 239 -8.84 13.10 26.27
CA TRP A 239 -8.52 11.82 25.64
C TRP A 239 -8.38 10.70 26.66
N ASP A 240 -7.66 10.90 27.76
CA ASP A 240 -7.45 9.89 28.78
C ASP A 240 -8.77 9.47 29.44
N GLU A 241 -9.66 10.42 29.70
CA GLU A 241 -11.01 10.12 30.19
C GLU A 241 -11.83 9.32 29.18
N LEU A 242 -11.76 9.69 27.90
CA LEU A 242 -12.48 8.98 26.82
C LEU A 242 -11.92 7.57 26.62
N LYS A 243 -10.59 7.42 26.58
CA LYS A 243 -9.88 6.15 26.47
C LYS A 243 -10.16 5.25 27.67
N ALA A 244 -10.16 5.81 28.88
CA ALA A 244 -10.54 5.09 30.09
C ALA A 244 -11.98 4.58 30.00
N LYS A 245 -12.94 5.42 29.61
CA LYS A 245 -14.36 5.01 29.41
C LYS A 245 -14.52 3.93 28.34
N LEU A 246 -13.79 4.03 27.23
CA LEU A 246 -13.82 3.03 26.15
C LEU A 246 -13.24 1.68 26.61
N THR A 247 -12.24 1.71 27.48
CA THR A 247 -11.49 0.52 27.93
C THR A 247 -11.95 -0.04 29.29
N SER A 248 -12.80 0.67 30.04
CA SER A 248 -13.23 0.32 31.41
C SER A 248 -14.31 -0.78 31.50
N GLY A 249 -14.64 -1.48 30.42
CA GLY A 249 -15.64 -2.54 30.42
C GLY A 249 -15.11 -3.88 30.95
N VAL A 250 -15.61 -4.32 32.11
CA VAL A 250 -15.40 -5.66 32.69
C VAL A 250 -15.91 -6.74 31.72
N THR A 251 -15.02 -7.28 30.90
CA THR A 251 -15.27 -8.49 30.09
C THR A 251 -14.00 -9.33 30.04
N LYS A 252 -14.15 -10.65 30.22
CA LYS A 252 -13.05 -11.63 30.26
C LYS A 252 -12.10 -11.43 29.07
N PHE A 253 -10.80 -11.35 29.39
CA PHE A 253 -9.52 -11.43 28.64
C PHE A 253 -9.45 -11.30 27.09
N TRP A 254 -10.50 -11.59 26.33
CA TRP A 254 -10.51 -11.56 24.86
C TRP A 254 -11.13 -10.28 24.26
N TYR A 255 -12.13 -9.67 24.90
CA TYR A 255 -12.81 -8.48 24.34
C TYR A 255 -12.11 -7.16 24.67
N LYS A 256 -11.60 -6.98 25.90
CA LYS A 256 -10.80 -5.80 26.28
C LYS A 256 -9.62 -5.60 25.33
N TRP A 257 -8.96 -6.71 24.97
CA TRP A 257 -7.86 -6.71 24.01
C TRP A 257 -8.31 -6.29 22.60
N ARG A 258 -9.49 -6.72 22.12
CA ARG A 258 -10.02 -6.30 20.80
C ARG A 258 -10.37 -4.81 20.73
N TYR A 259 -10.99 -4.24 21.76
CA TYR A 259 -11.30 -2.79 21.79
C TYR A 259 -10.04 -1.95 21.93
N GLN A 260 -9.13 -2.33 22.83
CA GLN A 260 -7.86 -1.65 22.99
C GLN A 260 -7.04 -1.72 21.71
N ARG A 261 -6.96 -2.89 21.06
CA ARG A 261 -6.32 -3.08 19.77
C ARG A 261 -6.98 -2.26 18.67
N ALA A 262 -8.31 -2.24 18.57
CA ALA A 262 -9.02 -1.42 17.59
C ALA A 262 -8.76 0.09 17.80
N ILE A 263 -8.69 0.55 19.05
CA ILE A 263 -8.35 1.95 19.35
C ILE A 263 -6.89 2.25 19.00
N GLU A 264 -5.95 1.37 19.38
CA GLU A 264 -4.52 1.52 19.09
C GLU A 264 -4.25 1.50 17.57
N GLU A 265 -4.84 0.55 16.84
CA GLU A 265 -4.80 0.47 15.36
C GLU A 265 -5.35 1.77 14.76
N ARG A 266 -6.48 2.28 15.24
CA ARG A 266 -7.08 3.52 14.69
C ARG A 266 -6.31 4.79 15.08
N SER A 267 -5.62 4.80 16.22
CA SER A 267 -4.65 5.83 16.59
C SER A 267 -3.49 5.87 15.60
N LEU A 268 -2.91 4.71 15.27
CA LEU A 268 -1.86 4.59 14.25
C LEU A 268 -2.36 5.12 12.89
N GLU A 269 -3.52 4.66 12.43
CA GLU A 269 -4.13 5.12 11.18
C GLU A 269 -4.32 6.65 11.14
N THR A 270 -4.83 7.24 12.23
CA THR A 270 -5.02 8.69 12.33
C THR A 270 -3.69 9.44 12.27
N MET A 271 -2.65 8.90 12.89
CA MET A 271 -1.31 9.49 12.84
C MET A 271 -0.70 9.37 11.44
N LEU A 272 -0.82 8.22 10.78
CA LEU A 272 -0.39 8.05 9.39
C LEU A 272 -1.13 9.04 8.47
N ASP A 273 -2.43 9.25 8.70
CA ASP A 273 -3.22 10.26 7.98
C ASP A 273 -2.77 11.70 8.25
N ALA A 274 -2.27 12.00 9.44
CA ALA A 274 -1.68 13.30 9.74
C ALA A 274 -0.30 13.44 9.09
N TYR A 275 0.51 12.39 9.16
CA TYR A 275 1.88 12.32 8.67
C TYR A 275 1.97 12.57 7.16
N VAL A 276 1.05 12.01 6.37
CA VAL A 276 1.08 12.13 4.89
C VAL A 276 0.36 13.35 4.32
N ARG A 277 -0.47 14.03 5.12
CA ARG A 277 -1.46 14.98 4.60
C ARG A 277 -0.87 16.33 4.22
N SER A 278 -0.04 16.89 5.09
CA SER A 278 0.63 18.18 4.88
C SER A 278 1.69 18.41 5.95
N ALA A 279 2.64 19.30 5.67
CA ALA A 279 3.63 19.73 6.66
C ALA A 279 2.97 20.25 7.96
N ALA A 280 1.86 20.99 7.85
CA ALA A 280 1.12 21.51 9.00
C ALA A 280 0.47 20.38 9.84
N ALA A 281 -0.06 19.33 9.19
CA ALA A 281 -0.63 18.18 9.88
C ALA A 281 0.47 17.31 10.51
N GLN A 282 1.58 17.09 9.80
CA GLN A 282 2.73 16.35 10.32
C GLN A 282 3.35 17.05 11.54
N ALA A 283 3.40 18.39 11.55
CA ALA A 283 3.90 19.19 12.68
C ALA A 283 3.05 19.07 13.95
N THR A 284 1.84 18.49 13.87
CA THR A 284 1.03 18.17 15.05
C THR A 284 1.47 16.88 15.74
N ILE A 285 2.28 16.04 15.07
CA ILE A 285 2.83 14.82 15.65
C ILE A 285 4.03 15.20 16.53
N PRO A 286 4.06 14.76 17.80
CA PRO A 286 5.18 15.05 18.68
C PRO A 286 6.53 14.62 18.09
N PRO A 287 7.61 15.42 18.20
CA PRO A 287 8.92 15.07 17.63
C PRO A 287 9.48 13.73 18.14
N THR A 288 9.21 13.37 19.39
CA THR A 288 9.59 12.06 19.96
C THR A 288 8.92 10.90 19.24
N ILE A 289 7.63 11.05 18.93
CA ILE A 289 6.84 10.07 18.18
C ILE A 289 7.30 9.99 16.73
N LEU A 290 7.62 11.13 16.09
CA LEU A 290 8.19 11.12 14.74
C LEU A 290 9.53 10.37 14.68
N ALA A 291 10.40 10.58 15.68
CA ALA A 291 11.70 9.91 15.76
C ALA A 291 11.58 8.37 15.90
N GLU A 292 10.51 7.88 16.52
CA GLU A 292 10.20 6.44 16.59
C GLU A 292 9.46 5.92 15.35
N LEU A 293 8.55 6.73 14.78
CA LEU A 293 7.72 6.36 13.64
C LEU A 293 8.56 6.22 12.36
N GLU A 294 9.41 7.18 12.04
CA GLU A 294 10.10 7.21 10.75
C GLU A 294 10.99 5.97 10.49
N PRO A 295 11.79 5.47 11.44
CA PRO A 295 12.51 4.21 11.27
C PRO A 295 11.60 3.04 10.93
N LYS A 296 10.41 2.96 11.53
CA LYS A 296 9.40 1.92 11.24
C LYS A 296 8.76 2.13 9.87
N LEU A 297 8.52 3.36 9.46
CA LEU A 297 8.01 3.68 8.12
C LEU A 297 9.01 3.34 7.01
N ARG A 298 10.31 3.37 7.28
CA ARG A 298 11.35 2.94 6.33
C ARG A 298 11.43 1.42 6.17
N ASN A 299 10.79 0.66 7.06
CA ASN A 299 10.72 -0.78 6.95
C ASN A 299 9.74 -1.14 5.81
N ILE A 300 10.30 -1.75 4.77
CA ILE A 300 9.55 -2.28 3.62
C ILE A 300 9.69 -3.80 3.51
N GLY A 301 10.14 -4.45 4.60
CA GLY A 301 10.44 -5.87 4.64
C GLY A 301 11.56 -6.29 3.67
N GLU A 302 11.58 -7.58 3.35
CA GLU A 302 12.54 -8.17 2.41
C GLU A 302 12.07 -8.09 0.95
N THR A 303 10.79 -7.73 0.72
CA THR A 303 10.16 -7.68 -0.60
C THR A 303 9.75 -6.24 -0.90
N PRO A 304 10.61 -5.42 -1.54
CA PRO A 304 10.24 -4.05 -1.86
C PRO A 304 9.16 -3.99 -2.94
N HIS A 305 8.44 -2.87 -3.03
CA HIS A 305 7.67 -2.55 -4.23
C HIS A 305 8.62 -2.28 -5.39
N ARG A 306 8.39 -2.90 -6.56
CA ARG A 306 9.29 -2.75 -7.71
C ARG A 306 8.62 -2.70 -9.07
N MET A 307 9.39 -2.26 -10.05
CA MET A 307 9.09 -2.33 -11.48
C MET A 307 10.31 -2.90 -12.21
N GLY A 308 10.10 -3.81 -13.16
CA GLY A 308 11.16 -4.48 -13.92
C GLY A 308 12.04 -5.41 -13.08
N GLY A 309 13.02 -6.01 -13.75
CA GLY A 309 13.84 -7.07 -13.18
C GLY A 309 13.05 -8.35 -12.87
N PRO A 310 13.71 -9.31 -12.21
CA PRO A 310 13.06 -10.52 -11.71
C PRO A 310 12.12 -10.19 -10.54
N ARG A 311 11.05 -10.98 -10.40
CA ARG A 311 10.21 -10.93 -9.19
C ARG A 311 10.89 -11.59 -8.00
N ASP A 312 10.51 -11.19 -6.79
CA ASP A 312 10.97 -11.87 -5.58
C ASP A 312 10.37 -13.28 -5.42
N ALA A 313 11.15 -14.17 -4.80
CA ALA A 313 10.76 -15.53 -4.49
C ALA A 313 10.22 -15.57 -3.05
N LEU A 314 8.89 -15.66 -2.89
CA LEU A 314 8.23 -15.66 -1.58
C LEU A 314 8.04 -17.07 -1.00
N GLN A 315 7.73 -18.09 -1.82
CA GLN A 315 7.49 -19.48 -1.36
C GLN A 315 8.34 -20.50 -2.14
N GLY A 316 9.61 -20.17 -2.43
CA GLY A 316 10.55 -21.09 -3.06
C GLY A 316 10.35 -21.33 -4.56
N TYR A 317 9.43 -20.59 -5.20
CA TYR A 317 9.16 -20.74 -6.63
C TYR A 317 9.13 -19.41 -7.37
N ALA A 318 10.05 -19.26 -8.33
CA ALA A 318 9.94 -18.30 -9.41
C ALA A 318 10.29 -18.96 -10.74
N GLU A 319 9.32 -19.67 -11.35
CA GLU A 319 9.39 -19.84 -12.79
C GLU A 319 9.46 -18.44 -13.43
N PRO A 320 10.36 -18.22 -14.40
CA PRO A 320 10.33 -17.00 -15.18
C PRO A 320 8.98 -16.96 -15.90
N ASP A 321 8.14 -16.01 -15.51
CA ASP A 321 6.98 -15.66 -16.31
C ASP A 321 7.48 -15.19 -17.69
N ASP A 322 6.82 -15.56 -18.78
CA ASP A 322 7.18 -15.17 -20.16
C ASP A 322 7.02 -13.64 -20.42
N GLY A 323 6.89 -12.84 -19.38
CA GLY A 323 6.57 -11.41 -19.39
C GLY A 323 7.57 -10.55 -18.60
N ASP A 324 7.63 -9.28 -18.97
CA ASP A 324 8.32 -8.26 -18.19
C ASP A 324 7.52 -7.94 -16.91
N LEU A 325 8.18 -7.93 -15.75
CA LEU A 325 7.56 -7.51 -14.48
C LEU A 325 7.21 -6.02 -14.55
N LEU A 326 5.92 -5.69 -14.61
CA LEU A 326 5.44 -4.31 -14.68
C LEU A 326 5.31 -3.69 -13.29
N PHE A 327 4.71 -4.43 -12.35
CA PHE A 327 4.61 -4.04 -10.95
C PHE A 327 4.76 -5.26 -10.05
N GLN A 328 5.50 -5.11 -8.97
CA GLN A 328 5.41 -5.95 -7.78
C GLN A 328 5.02 -5.03 -6.63
N ILE A 329 3.88 -5.31 -5.99
CA ILE A 329 3.37 -4.56 -4.85
C ILE A 329 3.32 -5.53 -3.67
N ALA A 330 4.30 -5.43 -2.78
CA ALA A 330 4.35 -6.20 -1.55
C ALA A 330 3.32 -5.73 -0.52
N SER A 331 3.15 -6.55 0.52
CA SER A 331 2.40 -6.16 1.72
C SER A 331 3.15 -5.01 2.40
N ASP A 332 2.41 -4.01 2.87
CA ASP A 332 2.96 -2.78 3.42
C ASP A 332 2.00 -2.21 4.47
N ASP A 333 2.41 -2.31 5.74
CA ASP A 333 1.64 -1.84 6.88
C ASP A 333 1.32 -0.34 6.82
N ALA A 334 2.25 0.50 6.35
CA ALA A 334 2.04 1.94 6.30
C ALA A 334 0.98 2.32 5.25
N MET A 335 0.84 1.49 4.21
CA MET A 335 -0.21 1.61 3.21
C MET A 335 -1.50 0.86 3.60
N GLY A 336 -1.48 0.09 4.69
CA GLY A 336 -2.57 -0.81 5.06
C GLY A 336 -2.79 -1.93 4.04
N TRP A 337 -1.76 -2.30 3.28
CA TRP A 337 -1.81 -3.36 2.28
C TRP A 337 -1.38 -4.68 2.89
N MET A 338 -2.26 -5.67 2.82
CA MET A 338 -1.98 -7.05 3.14
C MET A 338 -2.34 -7.86 1.90
N TRP A 339 -1.39 -8.61 1.36
CA TRP A 339 -1.59 -9.46 0.20
C TRP A 339 -1.40 -10.91 0.62
N ALA A 340 -2.49 -11.66 0.73
CA ALA A 340 -2.47 -13.03 1.27
C ALA A 340 -1.78 -13.08 2.66
N ASP A 341 -0.87 -14.02 2.89
CA ASP A 341 -0.11 -14.13 4.14
C ASP A 341 1.22 -13.36 4.03
N LEU A 342 1.18 -12.03 4.16
CA LEU A 342 2.36 -11.13 4.04
C LEU A 342 3.13 -11.26 2.71
N GLY A 343 2.43 -11.53 1.63
CA GLY A 343 3.01 -11.74 0.32
C GLY A 343 2.99 -10.51 -0.59
N ALA A 344 2.86 -10.73 -1.90
CA ALA A 344 2.89 -9.66 -2.90
C ALA A 344 1.98 -9.94 -4.11
N LEU A 345 1.49 -8.84 -4.71
CA LEU A 345 0.89 -8.81 -6.04
C LEU A 345 1.99 -8.64 -7.10
N PHE A 346 2.02 -9.52 -8.08
CA PHE A 346 2.90 -9.42 -9.26
C PHE A 346 2.06 -9.18 -10.50
N VAL A 347 2.47 -8.23 -11.33
CA VAL A 347 1.81 -7.85 -12.58
C VAL A 347 2.83 -7.91 -13.69
N PHE A 348 2.54 -8.72 -14.71
CA PHE A 348 3.39 -8.97 -15.86
C PHE A 348 2.76 -8.47 -17.14
N ILE A 349 3.60 -8.11 -18.10
CA ILE A 349 3.19 -7.73 -19.45
C ILE A 349 4.06 -8.43 -20.48
N ASN A 350 3.47 -8.88 -21.59
CA ASN A 350 4.25 -9.44 -22.68
C ASN A 350 5.17 -8.34 -23.28
N PRO A 351 6.46 -8.62 -23.56
CA PRO A 351 7.40 -7.65 -24.13
C PRO A 351 6.90 -6.96 -25.41
N ALA A 352 6.19 -7.70 -26.28
CA ALA A 352 5.63 -7.15 -27.51
C ALA A 352 4.48 -6.17 -27.24
N ASP A 353 3.63 -6.47 -26.25
CA ASP A 353 2.54 -5.58 -25.83
C ASP A 353 3.09 -4.34 -25.10
N LEU A 354 4.15 -4.48 -24.30
CA LEU A 354 4.83 -3.34 -23.66
C LEU A 354 5.39 -2.35 -24.69
N THR A 355 6.05 -2.87 -25.74
CA THR A 355 6.64 -2.07 -26.83
C THR A 355 5.60 -1.19 -27.53
N VAL A 356 4.38 -1.70 -27.73
CA VAL A 356 3.27 -0.97 -28.36
C VAL A 356 2.29 -0.37 -27.34
N ARG A 357 2.67 -0.28 -26.06
CA ARG A 357 1.90 0.32 -24.96
C ARG A 357 0.50 -0.28 -24.76
N ARG A 358 0.35 -1.60 -24.98
CA ARG A 358 -0.93 -2.31 -24.84
C ARG A 358 -1.12 -2.90 -23.43
N PHE A 359 -1.35 -2.02 -22.46
CA PHE A 359 -1.52 -2.39 -21.05
C PHE A 359 -2.86 -3.09 -20.70
N ALA A 360 -3.75 -3.25 -21.68
CA ALA A 360 -4.98 -4.03 -21.50
C ALA A 360 -4.74 -5.55 -21.48
N ARG A 361 -3.53 -6.02 -21.83
CA ARG A 361 -3.11 -7.42 -21.82
C ARG A 361 -1.99 -7.60 -20.81
N ILE A 362 -2.37 -7.87 -19.58
CA ILE A 362 -1.47 -8.14 -18.46
C ILE A 362 -1.89 -9.45 -17.81
N THR A 363 -0.93 -10.07 -17.14
CA THR A 363 -1.16 -11.23 -16.27
C THR A 363 -0.85 -10.82 -14.85
N ALA A 364 -1.67 -11.20 -13.88
CA ALA A 364 -1.42 -10.88 -12.48
C ALA A 364 -1.53 -12.11 -11.57
N TYR A 365 -0.64 -12.19 -10.60
CA TYR A 365 -0.58 -13.25 -9.59
C TYR A 365 -0.50 -12.66 -8.19
N LEU A 366 -1.13 -13.35 -7.25
CA LEU A 366 -1.06 -13.05 -5.82
C LEU A 366 -0.43 -14.26 -5.15
N LEU A 367 0.72 -14.06 -4.50
CA LEU A 367 1.39 -15.11 -3.73
C LEU A 367 1.50 -14.67 -2.27
N GLY A 368 1.34 -15.61 -1.34
CA GLY A 368 1.67 -15.39 0.08
C GLY A 368 3.18 -15.50 0.32
N GLY A 369 3.62 -14.98 1.47
CA GLY A 369 4.95 -15.20 2.03
C GLY A 369 5.05 -16.48 2.84
#